data_AF-A0A9C9KPZ7-F1
#
_entry.id   AF-A0A9C9KPZ7-F1
#
_cell.length_a   1.000
_cell.length_b   1.000
_cell.length_c   1.000
_cell.angle_alpha   90.00
_cell.angle_beta   90.00
_cell.angle_gamma   90.00
#
_symmetry.space_group_name_H-M   'P 1'
#
loop_
_entity.id
_entity.type
_entity.pdbx_description
1 polymer ?
#
loop_
_entity_poly.entity_id
_entity_poly.type
_entity_poly.pdbx_seq_one_letter_code
_entity_poly.pdbx_strand_id
1 'polypeptide(L)'
;MGACMNKPVVASCGCDEDTAALEFTTARNKILGTVVRVEGEERVPLHVALQRRLAWDVCSPHAVPGYDNSAMDGYALHAVDAVKGTCLPCVGASLAGHPYDRAVGVGECVRIMTGAVMPDGADCVVMQERVTVNGDSIILQRQALPGDHVRYAGEDLQAGT
;
A
#
# COMPACT_ATOMS: atom_id res chain seq x y z
N MET A 1 54.37 -1.75 -35.84
CA MET A 1 55.43 -2.01 -34.85
C MET A 1 55.56 -0.79 -33.96
N GLY A 2 55.50 -0.96 -32.64
CA GLY A 2 55.77 0.11 -31.68
C GLY A 2 54.74 0.21 -30.56
N ALA A 3 54.66 -0.82 -29.72
CA ALA A 3 53.92 -0.75 -28.46
C ALA A 3 54.59 0.29 -27.54
N CYS A 4 53.84 1.31 -27.09
CA CYS A 4 54.26 2.14 -25.97
C CYS A 4 53.95 1.39 -24.67
N MET A 5 54.98 0.76 -24.15
CA MET A 5 55.00 0.09 -22.86
C MET A 5 54.73 1.09 -21.73
N ASN A 6 53.72 0.75 -20.93
CA ASN A 6 53.37 1.43 -19.69
C ASN A 6 54.54 1.26 -18.70
N LYS A 7 55.15 2.36 -18.26
CA LYS A 7 56.22 2.34 -17.24
C LYS A 7 55.63 1.87 -15.91
N PRO A 8 56.31 0.99 -15.16
CA PRO A 8 55.84 0.59 -13.84
C PRO A 8 55.97 1.79 -12.90
N VAL A 9 54.85 2.19 -12.31
CA VAL A 9 54.86 3.08 -11.16
C VAL A 9 55.43 2.26 -10.02
N VAL A 10 56.69 2.53 -9.69
CA VAL A 10 57.40 1.90 -8.58
C VAL A 10 56.70 2.35 -7.29
N ALA A 11 56.01 1.42 -6.64
CA ALA A 11 55.45 1.61 -5.31
C ALA A 11 56.63 1.79 -4.32
N SER A 12 57.00 3.04 -4.09
CA SER A 12 57.95 3.44 -3.05
C SER A 12 57.16 3.76 -1.79
N CYS A 13 56.76 2.73 -1.07
CA CYS A 13 56.62 2.80 0.38
C CYS A 13 57.00 1.41 0.89
N GLY A 14 58.22 1.32 1.44
CA GLY A 14 58.65 0.11 2.14
C GLY A 14 57.75 -0.08 3.34
N CYS A 15 56.86 -1.07 3.25
CA CYS A 15 56.18 -1.66 4.37
C CYS A 15 56.67 -3.10 4.39
N ASP A 16 57.33 -3.49 5.48
CA ASP A 16 57.52 -4.90 5.80
C ASP A 16 56.17 -5.61 5.57
N GLU A 17 56.18 -6.74 4.86
CA GLU A 17 54.97 -7.56 4.72
C GLU A 17 54.56 -8.01 6.13
N ASP A 18 53.65 -7.27 6.76
CA ASP A 18 53.04 -7.61 8.03
C ASP A 18 52.35 -8.97 7.86
N THR A 19 53.08 -10.03 8.21
CA THR A 19 52.63 -11.42 8.13
C THR A 19 51.49 -11.71 9.12
N ALA A 20 51.09 -10.68 9.88
CA ALA A 20 49.97 -10.64 10.82
C ALA A 20 48.70 -9.98 10.25
N ALA A 21 48.70 -9.52 8.98
CA ALA A 21 47.53 -8.89 8.37
C ALA A 21 46.38 -9.91 8.20
N LEU A 22 45.25 -9.64 8.86
CA LEU A 22 44.03 -10.43 8.71
C LEU A 22 43.28 -10.03 7.44
N GLU A 23 42.74 -11.03 6.74
CA GLU A 23 41.79 -10.80 5.65
C GLU A 23 40.54 -10.07 6.17
N PHE A 24 40.01 -9.12 5.40
CA PHE A 24 38.97 -8.17 5.83
C PHE A 24 37.76 -8.87 6.45
N THR A 25 37.27 -9.95 5.84
CA THR A 25 36.11 -10.71 6.32
C THR A 25 36.40 -11.32 7.69
N THR A 26 37.59 -11.90 7.84
CA THR A 26 38.06 -12.47 9.11
C THR A 26 38.15 -11.41 10.21
N ALA A 27 38.69 -10.23 9.91
CA ALA A 27 38.77 -9.12 10.86
C ALA A 27 37.37 -8.61 11.26
N ARG A 28 36.48 -8.40 10.28
CA ARG A 28 35.10 -7.95 10.51
C ARG A 28 34.32 -8.94 11.38
N ASN A 29 34.42 -10.23 11.12
CA ASN A 29 33.72 -11.25 11.91
C ASN A 29 34.23 -11.33 13.35
N LYS A 30 35.54 -11.17 13.57
CA LYS A 30 36.10 -11.08 14.93
C LYS A 30 35.54 -9.87 15.68
N ILE A 31 35.46 -8.71 15.03
CA ILE A 31 34.89 -7.50 15.62
C ILE A 31 33.40 -7.71 15.93
N LEU A 32 32.61 -8.22 14.98
CA LEU A 32 31.18 -8.46 15.22
C LEU A 32 30.94 -9.53 16.30
N GLY A 33 31.84 -10.50 16.45
CA GLY A 33 31.77 -11.52 17.49
C GLY A 33 32.07 -11.03 18.91
N THR A 34 32.67 -9.84 19.07
CA THR A 34 32.91 -9.23 20.39
C THR A 34 31.89 -8.15 20.74
N VAL A 35 31.09 -7.69 19.79
CA VAL A 35 30.05 -6.67 20.01
C VAL A 35 28.85 -7.31 20.71
N VAL A 36 28.48 -6.74 21.85
CA VAL A 36 27.28 -7.12 22.60
C VAL A 36 26.11 -6.25 22.16
N ARG A 37 24.90 -6.82 22.12
CA ARG A 37 23.68 -6.04 21.88
C ARG A 37 23.51 -5.00 22.99
N VAL A 38 23.19 -3.77 22.61
CA VAL A 38 22.84 -2.72 23.58
C VAL A 38 21.53 -3.10 24.27
N GLU A 39 21.55 -3.11 25.60
CA GLU A 39 20.38 -3.35 26.45
C GLU A 39 19.72 -2.02 26.84
N GLY A 40 18.42 -2.07 27.06
CA GLY A 40 17.61 -0.91 27.42
C GLY A 40 16.75 -0.38 26.27
N GLU A 41 15.64 0.23 26.65
CA GLU A 41 14.69 0.84 25.74
C GLU A 41 14.15 2.12 26.35
N GLU A 42 13.70 3.02 25.48
CA GLU A 42 12.97 4.21 25.88
C GLU A 42 11.80 4.41 24.93
N ARG A 43 10.69 4.91 25.47
CA ARG A 43 9.53 5.32 24.66
C ARG A 43 9.73 6.77 24.25
N VAL A 44 9.83 6.99 22.95
CA VAL A 44 9.99 8.33 22.38
C VAL A 44 8.82 8.65 21.44
N PRO A 45 8.42 9.93 21.31
CA PRO A 45 7.47 10.34 20.28
C PRO A 45 7.99 10.06 18.86
N LEU A 46 7.09 9.77 17.92
CA LEU A 46 7.44 9.45 16.53
C LEU A 46 8.28 10.53 15.84
N HIS A 47 8.03 11.80 16.13
CA HIS A 47 8.74 12.93 15.51
C HIS A 47 10.24 13.03 15.88
N VAL A 48 10.69 12.30 16.91
CA VAL A 48 12.13 12.18 17.28
C VAL A 48 12.65 10.75 17.15
N ALA A 49 11.86 9.84 16.58
CA ALA A 49 12.23 8.43 16.42
C ALA A 49 13.13 8.16 15.21
N LEU A 50 13.29 9.15 14.31
CA LEU A 50 14.14 9.03 13.12
C LEU A 50 15.58 8.66 13.51
N GLN A 51 16.20 7.73 12.76
CA GLN A 51 17.53 7.15 13.04
C GLN A 51 17.66 6.30 14.32
N ARG A 52 16.56 6.03 15.04
CA ARG A 52 16.57 5.06 16.15
C ARG A 52 16.23 3.65 15.67
N ARG A 53 16.51 2.66 16.50
CA ARG A 53 16.18 1.24 16.26
C ARG A 53 14.99 0.84 17.12
N LEU A 54 14.06 0.08 16.55
CA LEU A 54 12.94 -0.49 17.30
C LEU A 54 13.47 -1.50 18.32
N ALA A 55 12.94 -1.42 19.54
CA ALA A 55 13.22 -2.40 20.60
C ALA A 55 12.39 -3.68 20.42
N TRP A 56 11.16 -3.52 19.92
CA TRP A 56 10.16 -4.58 19.71
C TRP A 56 9.51 -4.44 18.33
N ASP A 57 8.89 -5.52 17.87
CA ASP A 57 8.02 -5.48 16.70
C ASP A 57 6.83 -4.55 16.93
N VAL A 58 6.40 -3.86 15.87
CA VAL A 58 5.25 -2.96 15.89
C VAL A 58 4.11 -3.64 15.17
N CYS A 59 3.15 -4.15 15.94
CA CYS A 59 1.94 -4.75 15.40
C CYS A 59 0.83 -3.71 15.24
N SER A 60 0.09 -3.76 14.13
CA SER A 60 -1.04 -2.86 13.90
C SER A 60 -2.23 -3.24 14.80
N PRO A 61 -2.81 -2.32 15.60
CA PRO A 61 -4.03 -2.60 16.34
C PRO A 61 -5.29 -2.60 15.46
N HIS A 62 -5.18 -2.17 14.19
CA HIS A 62 -6.30 -1.97 13.29
C HIS A 62 -6.04 -2.60 11.93
N ALA A 63 -7.12 -3.04 11.28
CA ALA A 63 -7.10 -3.39 9.87
C ALA A 63 -6.96 -2.12 9.01
N VAL A 64 -6.23 -2.23 7.90
CA VAL A 64 -6.07 -1.16 6.92
C VAL A 64 -6.39 -1.74 5.53
N PRO A 65 -7.39 -1.20 4.81
CA PRO A 65 -8.45 -0.30 5.28
C PRO A 65 -9.25 -0.88 6.46
N GLY A 66 -9.89 -0.02 7.27
CA GLY A 66 -10.70 -0.48 8.41
C GLY A 66 -12.09 -1.01 8.04
N TYR A 67 -12.56 -0.68 6.84
CA TYR A 67 -13.86 -1.04 6.28
C TYR A 67 -13.72 -1.24 4.78
N ASP A 68 -14.65 -1.98 4.19
CA ASP A 68 -14.75 -2.08 2.73
C ASP A 68 -15.05 -0.69 2.15
N ASN A 69 -14.22 -0.23 1.22
CA ASN A 69 -14.35 1.11 0.65
C ASN A 69 -14.07 1.14 -0.85
N SER A 70 -14.54 2.21 -1.49
CA SER A 70 -14.35 2.37 -2.93
C SER A 70 -12.90 2.68 -3.27
N ALA A 71 -12.35 1.95 -4.25
CA ALA A 71 -11.06 2.27 -4.87
C ALA A 71 -11.14 3.50 -5.81
N MET A 72 -12.33 3.80 -6.34
CA MET A 72 -12.53 4.77 -7.43
C MET A 72 -13.74 5.68 -7.19
N ASP A 73 -13.77 6.83 -7.86
CA ASP A 73 -14.98 7.64 -7.95
C ASP A 73 -15.97 7.00 -8.94
N GLY A 74 -17.23 6.86 -8.55
CA GLY A 74 -18.19 6.12 -9.35
C GLY A 74 -19.55 5.92 -8.69
N TYR A 75 -20.12 4.76 -8.95
CA TYR A 75 -21.44 4.34 -8.47
C TYR A 75 -21.33 2.95 -7.88
N ALA A 76 -21.74 2.80 -6.62
CA ALA A 76 -21.88 1.53 -5.93
C ALA A 76 -23.26 0.93 -6.24
N LEU A 77 -23.29 -0.35 -6.61
CA LEU A 77 -24.50 -1.08 -6.97
C LEU A 77 -24.32 -2.58 -6.72
N HIS A 78 -25.39 -3.35 -6.92
CA HIS A 78 -25.31 -4.80 -7.02
C HIS A 78 -24.72 -5.21 -8.37
N ALA A 79 -23.79 -6.14 -8.37
CA ALA A 79 -23.15 -6.67 -9.56
C ALA A 79 -24.13 -7.41 -10.49
N VAL A 80 -25.25 -7.90 -9.96
CA VAL A 80 -26.33 -8.50 -10.76
C VAL A 80 -26.97 -7.49 -11.72
N ASP A 81 -26.97 -6.20 -11.36
CA ASP A 81 -27.50 -5.11 -12.19
C ASP A 81 -26.42 -4.48 -13.09
N ALA A 82 -25.16 -4.85 -12.89
CA ALA A 82 -23.99 -4.32 -13.57
C ALA A 82 -23.85 -4.86 -15.01
N VAL A 83 -24.92 -4.76 -15.79
CA VAL A 83 -24.99 -5.15 -17.20
C VAL A 83 -24.89 -3.91 -18.08
N LYS A 84 -24.15 -4.01 -19.18
CA LYS A 84 -24.03 -2.90 -20.14
C LYS A 84 -25.40 -2.49 -20.68
N GLY A 85 -25.69 -1.19 -20.64
CA GLY A 85 -26.92 -0.59 -21.11
C GLY A 85 -28.02 -0.49 -20.06
N THR A 86 -27.84 -1.10 -18.88
CA THR A 86 -28.79 -0.96 -17.78
C THR A 86 -28.84 0.50 -17.31
N CYS A 87 -30.08 0.99 -17.10
CA CYS A 87 -30.34 2.29 -16.53
C CYS A 87 -30.72 2.12 -15.06
N LEU A 88 -30.00 2.77 -14.15
CA LEU A 88 -30.22 2.67 -12.71
C LEU A 88 -30.44 4.05 -12.09
N PRO A 89 -31.51 4.27 -11.30
CA PRO A 89 -31.67 5.48 -10.51
C PRO A 89 -30.55 5.61 -9.46
N CYS A 90 -30.04 6.82 -9.27
CA CYS A 90 -29.09 7.16 -8.24
C CYS A 90 -29.83 7.65 -6.99
N VAL A 91 -29.93 6.79 -5.97
CA VAL A 91 -30.80 7.02 -4.79
C VAL A 91 -30.13 7.75 -3.63
N GLY A 92 -28.83 8.07 -3.78
CA GLY A 92 -28.07 8.78 -2.77
C GLY A 92 -26.59 8.91 -3.10
N ALA A 93 -25.80 9.31 -2.11
CA ALA A 93 -24.35 9.41 -2.20
C ALA A 93 -23.66 8.90 -0.91
N SER A 94 -22.51 8.24 -1.07
CA SER A 94 -21.59 7.85 0.00
C SER A 94 -20.26 8.58 -0.20
N LEU A 95 -19.88 9.42 0.76
CA LEU A 95 -18.64 10.22 0.72
C LEU A 95 -17.72 9.81 1.88
N ALA A 96 -16.43 10.13 1.76
CA ALA A 96 -15.48 9.91 2.85
C ALA A 96 -15.93 10.66 4.12
N GLY A 97 -16.09 9.93 5.22
CA GLY A 97 -16.61 10.46 6.49
C GLY A 97 -18.13 10.67 6.55
N HIS A 98 -18.84 10.53 5.43
CA HIS A 98 -20.30 10.64 5.33
C HIS A 98 -20.86 9.45 4.56
N PRO A 99 -20.89 8.25 5.18
CA PRO A 99 -21.40 7.04 4.54
C PRO A 99 -22.88 7.17 4.23
N TYR A 100 -23.31 6.52 3.15
CA TYR A 100 -24.73 6.33 2.89
C TYR A 100 -25.29 5.34 3.92
N ASP A 101 -26.34 5.73 4.63
CA ASP A 101 -26.88 5.07 5.83
C ASP A 101 -28.01 4.07 5.56
N ARG A 102 -28.32 3.83 4.28
CA ARG A 102 -29.33 2.88 3.84
C ARG A 102 -28.70 1.81 2.94
N ALA A 103 -29.38 0.68 2.81
CA ALA A 103 -28.99 -0.33 1.83
C ALA A 103 -29.30 0.15 0.40
N VAL A 104 -28.45 -0.22 -0.54
CA VAL A 104 -28.71 -0.09 -1.98
C VAL A 104 -29.61 -1.23 -2.42
N GLY A 105 -30.75 -0.94 -3.04
CA GLY A 105 -31.62 -1.96 -3.60
C GLY A 105 -31.09 -2.55 -4.91
N VAL A 106 -31.56 -3.75 -5.26
CA VAL A 106 -31.41 -4.28 -6.62
C VAL A 106 -32.16 -3.35 -7.58
N GLY A 107 -31.52 -3.00 -8.69
CA GLY A 107 -32.01 -2.03 -9.65
C GLY A 107 -31.77 -0.57 -9.25
N GLU A 108 -30.95 -0.31 -8.22
CA GLU A 108 -30.57 1.04 -7.78
C GLU A 108 -29.04 1.20 -7.72
N CYS A 109 -28.57 2.45 -7.64
CA CYS A 109 -27.17 2.74 -7.38
C CYS A 109 -27.01 3.94 -6.44
N VAL A 110 -25.84 4.04 -5.82
CA VAL A 110 -25.44 5.18 -4.98
C VAL A 110 -24.15 5.76 -5.52
N ARG A 111 -24.09 7.07 -5.68
CA ARG A 111 -22.84 7.75 -6.06
C ARG A 111 -21.82 7.59 -4.95
N ILE A 112 -20.62 7.12 -5.25
CA ILE A 112 -19.58 6.85 -4.27
C ILE A 112 -18.27 7.50 -4.68
N MET A 113 -17.54 8.05 -3.73
CA MET A 113 -16.20 8.63 -3.97
C MET A 113 -15.10 7.70 -3.42
N THR A 114 -13.88 7.85 -3.92
CA THR A 114 -12.72 7.09 -3.46
C THR A 114 -12.57 7.21 -1.93
N GLY A 115 -12.38 6.06 -1.28
CA GLY A 115 -12.20 5.96 0.16
C GLY A 115 -13.50 6.00 0.97
N ALA A 116 -14.66 6.29 0.35
CA ALA A 116 -15.95 6.19 1.02
C ALA A 116 -16.32 4.73 1.31
N VAL A 117 -16.97 4.49 2.45
CA VAL A 117 -17.42 3.17 2.87
C VAL A 117 -18.44 2.63 1.87
N MET A 118 -18.31 1.36 1.52
CA MET A 118 -19.27 0.66 0.66
C MET A 118 -20.65 0.64 1.34
N PRO A 119 -21.71 1.13 0.66
CA PRO A 119 -23.07 1.02 1.14
C PRO A 119 -23.51 -0.43 1.31
N ASP A 120 -24.34 -0.69 2.30
CA ASP A 120 -24.92 -2.02 2.50
C ASP A 120 -25.64 -2.51 1.23
N GLY A 121 -25.42 -3.76 0.86
CA GLY A 121 -26.00 -4.37 -0.34
C GLY A 121 -25.21 -4.15 -1.63
N ALA A 122 -24.38 -3.11 -1.74
CA ALA A 122 -23.52 -2.96 -2.91
C ALA A 122 -22.28 -3.87 -2.81
N ASP A 123 -21.97 -4.57 -3.90
CA ASP A 123 -20.83 -5.51 -3.97
C ASP A 123 -19.85 -5.17 -5.11
N CYS A 124 -20.12 -4.11 -5.88
CA CYS A 124 -19.17 -3.58 -6.86
C CYS A 124 -19.31 -2.06 -7.03
N VAL A 125 -18.28 -1.44 -7.60
CA VAL A 125 -18.28 -0.03 -8.00
C VAL A 125 -17.99 0.09 -9.49
N VAL A 126 -18.82 0.85 -10.20
CA VAL A 126 -18.57 1.23 -11.59
C VAL A 126 -18.01 2.65 -11.62
N MET A 127 -16.84 2.81 -12.22
CA MET A 127 -16.17 4.11 -12.42
C MET A 127 -17.09 5.12 -13.12
N GLN A 128 -17.09 6.38 -12.68
CA GLN A 128 -17.93 7.43 -13.27
C GLN A 128 -17.63 7.67 -14.77
N GLU A 129 -16.41 7.38 -15.22
CA GLU A 129 -16.00 7.49 -16.63
C GLU A 129 -16.63 6.40 -17.51
N ARG A 130 -17.19 5.35 -16.89
CA ARG A 130 -17.83 4.21 -17.59
C ARG A 130 -19.35 4.26 -17.50
N VAL A 131 -19.92 5.42 -17.17
CA VAL A 131 -21.36 5.62 -17.18
C VAL A 131 -21.73 6.88 -17.95
N THR A 132 -22.93 6.90 -18.50
CA THR A 132 -23.56 8.12 -19.00
C THR A 132 -24.61 8.57 -18.00
N VAL A 133 -24.51 9.81 -17.51
CA VAL A 133 -25.51 10.38 -16.61
C VAL A 133 -26.73 10.83 -17.42
N ASN A 134 -27.93 10.46 -16.95
CA ASN A 134 -29.21 10.82 -17.55
C ASN A 134 -30.18 11.27 -16.45
N GLY A 135 -30.19 12.57 -16.14
CA GLY A 135 -30.95 13.12 -15.02
C GLY A 135 -30.49 12.52 -13.70
N ASP A 136 -31.43 11.92 -12.97
CA ASP A 136 -31.18 11.26 -11.68
C ASP A 136 -30.79 9.78 -11.82
N SER A 137 -30.54 9.32 -13.05
CA SER A 137 -30.14 7.94 -13.35
C SER A 137 -28.80 7.88 -14.08
N ILE A 138 -28.17 6.71 -14.07
CA ILE A 138 -26.99 6.39 -14.86
C ILE A 138 -27.29 5.29 -15.87
N ILE A 139 -26.58 5.31 -16.99
CA ILE A 139 -26.57 4.23 -17.97
C ILE A 139 -25.17 3.61 -17.99
N LEU A 140 -25.08 2.33 -17.69
CA LEU A 140 -23.80 1.61 -17.65
C LEU A 140 -23.23 1.40 -19.05
N GLN A 141 -22.00 1.86 -19.31
CA GLN A 141 -21.34 1.67 -20.62
C GLN A 141 -20.61 0.34 -20.71
N ARG A 142 -20.30 -0.28 -19.57
CA ARG A 142 -19.62 -1.57 -19.44
C ARG A 142 -20.20 -2.35 -18.27
N GLN A 143 -20.15 -3.67 -18.36
CA GLN A 143 -20.43 -4.53 -17.22
C GLN A 143 -19.35 -4.42 -16.14
N ALA A 144 -19.71 -4.72 -14.89
CA ALA A 144 -18.78 -4.93 -13.78
C ALA A 144 -19.06 -6.27 -13.10
N LEU A 145 -18.06 -6.79 -12.40
CA LEU A 145 -18.13 -8.05 -11.66
C LEU A 145 -18.17 -7.78 -10.15
N PRO A 146 -18.64 -8.76 -9.34
CA PRO A 146 -18.55 -8.67 -7.89
C PRO A 146 -17.10 -8.38 -7.45
N GLY A 147 -16.93 -7.41 -6.57
CA GLY A 147 -15.64 -6.95 -6.05
C GLY A 147 -14.89 -5.95 -6.94
N ASP A 148 -15.38 -5.61 -8.14
CA ASP A 148 -14.72 -4.63 -8.99
C ASP A 148 -14.62 -3.26 -8.28
N HIS A 149 -13.39 -2.77 -8.16
CA HIS A 149 -13.03 -1.49 -7.53
C HIS A 149 -13.48 -1.37 -6.05
N VAL A 150 -13.67 -2.49 -5.36
CA VAL A 150 -13.86 -2.55 -3.91
C VAL A 150 -12.53 -2.91 -3.27
N ARG A 151 -12.09 -2.13 -2.28
CA ARG A 151 -10.98 -2.47 -1.40
C ARG A 151 -11.54 -3.07 -0.14
N TYR A 152 -11.07 -4.25 0.23
CA TYR A 152 -11.63 -4.96 1.39
C TYR A 152 -10.93 -4.57 2.68
N ALA A 153 -11.67 -4.63 3.79
CA ALA A 153 -11.12 -4.38 5.10
C ALA A 153 -9.92 -5.30 5.37
N GLY A 154 -8.79 -4.71 5.74
CA GLY A 154 -7.55 -5.41 6.04
C GLY A 154 -6.79 -5.96 4.84
N GLU A 155 -7.08 -5.51 3.61
CA GLU A 155 -6.32 -5.95 2.43
C GLU A 155 -4.84 -5.50 2.47
N ASP A 156 -4.53 -4.33 3.04
CA ASP A 156 -3.16 -3.82 3.14
C ASP A 156 -2.47 -4.36 4.40
N LEU A 157 -3.16 -4.29 5.55
CA LEU A 157 -2.68 -4.77 6.85
C LEU A 157 -3.83 -5.36 7.65
N GLN A 158 -3.64 -6.55 8.20
CA GLN A 158 -4.58 -7.12 9.17
C GLN A 158 -4.27 -6.60 10.58
N ALA A 159 -5.29 -6.57 11.43
CA ALA A 159 -5.07 -6.30 12.84
C ALA A 159 -4.23 -7.43 13.45
N GLY A 160 -3.21 -7.08 14.22
CA GLY A 160 -2.30 -8.00 14.89
C GLY A 160 -1.09 -8.46 14.09
N THR A 161 -0.97 -8.04 12.82
CA THR A 161 0.27 -8.14 12.03
C THR A 161 1.18 -6.94 12.30
#